data_AF-A0A5N7MPW8-F1
#
_entry.id   AF-A0A5N7MPW8-F1
#
_cell.length_a   1.000
_cell.length_b   1.000
_cell.length_c   1.000
_cell.angle_alpha   90.00
_cell.angle_beta   90.00
_cell.angle_gamma   90.00
#
_symmetry.space_group_name_H-M   'P 1'
#
loop_
_entity.id
_entity.type
_entity.pdbx_description
1 polymer ?
#
loop_
_entity_poly.entity_id
_entity_poly.type
_entity_poly.pdbx_seq_one_letter_code
_entity_poly.pdbx_strand_id
1 'polypeptide(L)'
;MSDNSKMHELVALRTALGFTQSRMAHEIELNLRDYQSFEWGENEIPDLYLRAIERIAMLYAVRHKNPMLVPPALRAEAVQFARMVEASV
;
A
#
# COMPACT_ATOMS: atom_id res chain seq x y z
N MET A 1 6.44 14.45 2.77
CA MET A 1 7.40 13.33 2.58
C MET A 1 8.19 13.64 1.32
N SER A 2 9.48 13.31 1.28
CA SER A 2 10.25 13.44 0.02
C SER A 2 9.85 12.34 -0.97
N ASP A 3 10.00 12.59 -2.27
CA ASP A 3 9.59 11.64 -3.33
C ASP A 3 10.32 10.30 -3.22
N ASN A 4 11.60 10.35 -2.83
CA ASN A 4 12.41 9.16 -2.57
C ASN A 4 11.83 8.28 -1.44
N SER A 5 11.12 8.88 -0.47
CA SER A 5 10.41 8.13 0.58
C SER A 5 9.19 7.38 0.05
N LYS A 6 8.42 8.00 -0.87
CA LYS A 6 7.22 7.39 -1.47
C LYS A 6 7.57 6.18 -2.34
N MET A 7 8.64 6.30 -3.12
CA MET A 7 9.17 5.20 -3.93
C MET A 7 9.58 4.00 -3.07
N HIS A 8 10.32 4.23 -1.98
CA HIS A 8 10.71 3.14 -1.07
C HIS A 8 9.50 2.47 -0.41
N GLU A 9 8.49 3.26 -0.04
CA GLU A 9 7.25 2.73 0.53
C GLU A 9 6.48 1.87 -0.48
N LEU A 10 6.37 2.31 -1.73
CA LEU A 10 5.78 1.55 -2.83
C LEU A 10 6.46 0.18 -2.99
N VAL A 11 7.79 0.15 -3.07
CA VAL A 11 8.55 -1.10 -3.22
C VAL A 11 8.40 -1.99 -2.00
N ALA A 12 8.44 -1.42 -0.79
CA ALA A 12 8.28 -2.17 0.46
C ALA A 12 6.89 -2.82 0.55
N LEU A 13 5.84 -2.09 0.21
CA LEU A 13 4.47 -2.60 0.18
C LEU A 13 4.31 -3.73 -0.84
N ARG A 14 4.76 -3.53 -2.07
CA ARG A 14 4.67 -4.56 -3.11
C ARG A 14 5.40 -5.84 -2.69
N THR A 15 6.61 -5.72 -2.17
CA THR A 15 7.41 -6.87 -1.76
C THR A 15 6.81 -7.59 -0.56
N ALA A 16 6.29 -6.87 0.44
CA ALA A 16 5.59 -7.46 1.58
C ALA A 16 4.33 -8.25 1.17
N LEU A 17 3.62 -7.80 0.13
CA LEU A 17 2.48 -8.53 -0.44
C LEU A 17 2.88 -9.73 -1.30
N GLY A 18 4.18 -9.89 -1.61
CA GLY A 18 4.68 -10.92 -2.51
C GLY A 18 4.27 -10.69 -3.97
N PHE A 19 4.00 -9.45 -4.36
CA PHE A 19 3.52 -9.11 -5.70
C PHE A 19 4.70 -8.83 -6.65
N THR A 20 4.56 -9.29 -7.90
CA THR A 20 5.40 -8.80 -9.01
C THR A 20 5.00 -7.37 -9.37
N GLN A 21 5.86 -6.64 -10.08
CA GLN A 21 5.51 -5.31 -10.60
C GLN A 21 4.27 -5.36 -11.50
N SER A 22 4.17 -6.38 -12.38
CA SER A 22 3.00 -6.61 -13.24
C SER A 22 1.71 -6.84 -12.46
N ARG A 23 1.78 -7.61 -11.38
CA ARG A 23 0.61 -7.85 -10.52
C ARG A 23 0.19 -6.58 -9.81
N MET A 24 1.12 -5.84 -9.22
CA MET A 24 0.76 -4.59 -8.53
C MET A 24 0.16 -3.58 -9.49
N ALA A 25 0.76 -3.40 -10.67
CA ALA A 25 0.23 -2.52 -11.72
C ALA A 25 -1.22 -2.90 -12.08
N HIS A 26 -1.52 -4.20 -12.21
CA HIS A 26 -2.88 -4.69 -12.45
C HIS A 26 -3.85 -4.36 -11.31
N GLU A 27 -3.45 -4.58 -10.06
CA GLU A 27 -4.30 -4.33 -8.88
C GLU A 27 -4.66 -2.84 -8.69
N ILE A 28 -3.84 -1.92 -9.20
CA ILE A 28 -4.09 -0.47 -9.17
C ILE A 28 -4.47 0.11 -10.54
N GLU A 29 -4.84 -0.75 -11.49
CA GLU A 29 -5.33 -0.38 -12.83
C GLU A 29 -4.37 0.56 -13.59
N LEU A 30 -3.06 0.34 -13.43
CA LEU A 30 -2.00 1.03 -14.14
C LEU A 30 -1.37 0.13 -15.19
N ASN A 31 -0.87 0.75 -16.27
CA ASN A 31 0.02 0.02 -17.16
C ASN A 31 1.37 -0.24 -16.46
N LEU A 32 2.03 -1.33 -16.86
CA LEU A 32 3.28 -1.76 -16.22
C LEU A 32 4.40 -0.71 -16.36
N ARG A 33 4.46 0.02 -17.47
CA ARG A 33 5.55 0.98 -17.69
C ARG A 33 5.45 2.16 -16.74
N ASP A 34 4.25 2.70 -16.54
CA ASP A 34 4.01 3.80 -15.61
C ASP A 34 4.32 3.35 -14.18
N TYR A 35 3.86 2.15 -13.80
CA TYR A 35 4.21 1.57 -12.50
C TYR A 35 5.73 1.45 -12.29
N GLN A 36 6.46 0.96 -13.29
CA GLN A 36 7.91 0.85 -13.25
C GLN A 36 8.58 2.22 -13.13
N SER A 37 8.08 3.23 -13.84
CA SER A 37 8.61 4.59 -13.75
C SER A 37 8.52 5.16 -12.32
N PHE A 38 7.48 4.80 -11.57
CA PHE A 38 7.34 5.17 -10.16
C PHE A 38 8.32 4.41 -9.27
N GLU A 39 8.46 3.09 -9.44
CA GLU A 39 9.41 2.30 -8.64
C GLU A 39 10.88 2.64 -8.91
N TRP A 40 11.21 3.10 -10.12
CA TRP A 40 12.57 3.50 -10.50
C TRP A 40 12.88 4.97 -10.17
N GLY A 41 11.89 5.73 -9.69
CA GLY A 41 12.05 7.16 -9.43
C GLY A 41 12.20 8.01 -10.69
N GLU A 42 11.81 7.49 -11.85
CA GLU A 42 11.73 8.25 -13.10
C GLU A 42 10.59 9.28 -13.03
N ASN A 43 9.49 8.93 -12.34
CA ASN A 43 8.33 9.78 -12.10
C ASN A 43 7.92 9.74 -10.62
N GLU A 44 7.37 10.84 -10.11
CA GLU A 44 6.75 10.85 -8.78
C GLU A 44 5.47 10.01 -8.80
N ILE A 45 5.27 9.18 -7.78
CA ILE A 45 3.99 8.48 -7.58
C ILE A 45 2.93 9.46 -7.04
N PRO A 46 1.78 9.62 -7.73
CA PRO A 46 0.67 10.39 -7.19
C PRO A 46 0.12 9.77 -5.91
N ASP A 47 -0.25 10.61 -4.94
CA ASP A 47 -0.78 10.16 -3.64
C ASP A 47 -2.01 9.24 -3.78
N LEU A 48 -2.82 9.43 -4.83
CA LEU A 48 -3.96 8.56 -5.14
C LEU A 48 -3.56 7.08 -5.22
N TYR A 49 -2.45 6.78 -5.89
CA TYR A 49 -1.99 5.41 -6.06
C TYR A 49 -1.41 4.86 -4.76
N LEU A 50 -0.73 5.68 -3.94
CA LEU A 50 -0.31 5.25 -2.60
C LEU A 50 -1.52 4.85 -1.74
N ARG A 51 -2.58 5.65 -1.73
CA ARG A 51 -3.82 5.33 -1.00
C ARG A 51 -4.50 4.07 -1.52
N ALA A 52 -4.50 3.86 -2.84
CA ALA A 52 -5.02 2.62 -3.43
C ALA A 52 -4.22 1.39 -2.95
N ILE A 53 -2.88 1.48 -2.93
CA ILE A 53 -2.00 0.38 -2.51
C ILE A 53 -2.16 0.08 -1.02
N GLU A 54 -2.22 1.11 -0.17
CA GLU A 54 -2.53 0.96 1.26
C GLU A 54 -3.85 0.21 1.48
N ARG A 55 -4.89 0.56 0.70
CA ARG A 55 -6.19 -0.12 0.75
C ARG A 55 -6.12 -1.58 0.33
N ILE A 56 -5.39 -1.89 -0.75
CA ILE A 56 -5.13 -3.26 -1.21
C ILE A 56 -4.40 -4.06 -0.13
N ALA A 57 -3.38 -3.47 0.49
CA ALA A 57 -2.62 -4.12 1.56
C ALA A 57 -3.53 -4.48 2.75
N MET A 58 -4.45 -3.59 3.15
CA MET A 58 -5.44 -3.89 4.19
C MET A 58 -6.39 -5.03 3.79
N LEU A 59 -6.94 -5.00 2.57
CA LEU A 59 -7.83 -6.08 2.09
C LEU A 59 -7.12 -7.43 2.06
N TYR A 60 -5.89 -7.44 1.59
CA TYR A 60 -5.06 -8.64 1.53
C TYR A 60 -4.75 -9.15 2.95
N ALA A 61 -4.37 -8.26 3.87
CA ALA A 61 -4.14 -8.61 5.28
C ALA A 61 -5.36 -9.25 5.94
N VAL A 62 -6.57 -8.72 5.70
CA VAL A 62 -7.83 -9.30 6.20
C VAL A 62 -8.06 -10.69 5.60
N ARG A 63 -7.94 -10.84 4.27
CA ARG A 63 -8.12 -12.13 3.58
C ARG A 63 -7.18 -13.21 4.11
N HIS A 64 -5.93 -12.84 4.38
CA HIS A 64 -4.90 -13.75 4.84
C HIS A 64 -4.79 -13.84 6.37
N LYS A 65 -5.65 -13.14 7.12
CA LYS A 65 -5.61 -13.06 8.59
C LYS A 65 -4.22 -12.68 9.14
N ASN A 66 -3.49 -11.87 8.39
CA ASN A 66 -2.13 -11.46 8.74
C ASN A 66 -2.03 -9.93 8.71
N PRO A 67 -2.24 -9.25 9.86
CA PRO A 67 -2.15 -7.79 9.91
C PRO A 67 -0.74 -7.28 9.61
N MET A 68 0.33 -8.09 9.73
CA MET A 68 1.71 -7.64 9.50
C MET A 68 2.01 -7.28 8.03
N LEU A 69 1.08 -7.56 7.12
CA LEU A 69 1.16 -7.17 5.71
C LEU A 69 0.85 -5.67 5.49
N VAL A 70 0.34 -4.98 6.50
CA VAL A 70 0.02 -3.55 6.46
C VAL A 70 1.16 -2.73 7.10
N PRO A 71 1.55 -1.57 6.54
CA PRO A 71 2.57 -0.71 7.12
C PRO A 71 2.28 -0.35 8.58
N PRO A 72 3.31 -0.24 9.45
CA PRO A 72 3.12 0.02 10.89
C PRO A 72 2.25 1.25 11.20
N ALA A 73 2.41 2.36 10.46
CA ALA A 73 1.62 3.57 10.65
C ALA A 73 0.13 3.31 10.41
N LEU A 74 -0.20 2.72 9.26
CA LEU A 74 -1.59 2.40 8.91
C LEU A 74 -2.21 1.35 9.85
N ARG A 75 -1.41 0.41 10.37
CA ARG A 75 -1.88 -0.52 11.42
C ARG A 75 -2.25 0.22 12.71
N ALA A 76 -1.44 1.18 13.14
CA ALA A 76 -1.73 1.96 14.33
C ALA A 76 -3.02 2.77 14.18
N GLU A 77 -3.21 3.41 13.02
CA GLU A 77 -4.45 4.12 12.68
C GLU A 77 -5.67 3.18 12.67
N ALA A 78 -5.54 2.01 12.04
CA ALA A 78 -6.61 1.02 11.99
C ALA A 78 -7.00 0.50 13.38
N VAL A 79 -6.03 0.26 14.27
CA VAL A 79 -6.30 -0.15 15.67
C VAL A 79 -7.00 0.96 16.45
N GLN A 80 -6.56 2.21 16.30
CA GLN A 80 -7.21 3.35 16.94
C GLN A 80 -8.67 3.47 16.49
N PHE A 81 -8.92 3.40 15.18
CA PHE A 81 -10.26 3.45 14.63
C PHE A 81 -11.12 2.27 15.11
N ALA A 82 -10.60 1.04 15.09
CA ALA A 82 -11.32 -0.14 15.56
C ALA A 82 -11.76 -0.01 17.03
N ARG A 83 -10.91 0.53 17.91
CA ARG A 83 -11.27 0.81 19.31
C ARG A 83 -12.40 1.83 19.44
N MET A 84 -12.40 2.87 18.61
CA MET A 84 -13.49 3.86 18.59
C MET A 84 -14.80 3.24 18.14
N VAL A 85 -14.76 2.38 17.11
CA VAL A 85 -15.94 1.64 16.63
C VAL A 85 -16.45 0.72 17.74
N GLU A 86 -15.59 -0.08 18.36
CA GLU A 86 -15.96 -0.98 19.45
C GLU A 86 -16.62 -0.25 20.63
N ALA A 87 -16.13 0.94 20.99
CA ALA A 87 -16.73 1.76 22.04
C ALA A 87 -18.06 2.43 21.65
N SER A 88 -18.43 2.40 20.36
CA SER A 88 -19.65 3.01 19.82
C SER A 88 -20.76 1.99 19.55
N VAL A 89 -20.50 0.69 19.75
CA VAL A 89 -21.44 -0.42 19.51
C VAL A 89 -21.99 -0.96 20.82
#